data_AF-A0A963QAB5-F1
#
_entry.id   AF-A0A963QAB5-F1
#
_cell.length_a   1.000
_cell.length_b   1.000
_cell.length_c   1.000
_cell.angle_alpha   90.00
_cell.angle_beta   90.00
_cell.angle_gamma   90.00
#
_symmetry.space_group_name_H-M   'P 1'
#
loop_
_entity.id
_entity.type
_entity.pdbx_description
1 polymer ?
#
loop_
_entity_poly.entity_id
_entity_poly.type
_entity_poly.pdbx_seq_one_letter_code
_entity_poly.pdbx_strand_id
1 'polypeptide(L)'
;MQYVSTRGHASGQRFCDILLEGLAPDGGLYLPEHYPQVDDATLTRWRALPYAELAFEILSLYIDDIPPSDLRALCERTYTPAVF
;
A
#
# COMPACT_ATOMS: atom_id res chain seq x y z
N MET A 1 -1.81 8.16 5.28
CA MET A 1 -2.88 7.16 5.20
C MET A 1 -3.08 6.62 6.60
N GLN A 2 -4.34 6.41 7.00
CA GLN A 2 -4.68 5.81 8.28
C GLN A 2 -5.54 4.57 8.03
N TYR A 3 -5.46 3.63 8.96
CA TYR A 3 -6.16 2.36 8.91
C TYR A 3 -7.07 2.19 10.14
N VAL A 4 -8.19 1.50 9.92
CA VAL A 4 -9.23 1.22 10.91
C VAL A 4 -9.52 -0.28 10.95
N SER A 5 -9.90 -0.80 12.12
CA SER A 5 -10.42 -2.16 12.22
C SER A 5 -11.83 -2.28 11.64
N THR A 6 -12.09 -3.39 10.95
CA THR A 6 -13.44 -3.78 10.51
C THR A 6 -14.46 -3.97 11.64
N ARG A 7 -14.01 -4.05 12.90
CA ARG A 7 -14.88 -4.17 14.08
C ARG A 7 -15.00 -2.88 14.89
N GLY A 8 -14.46 -1.77 14.37
CA GLY A 8 -14.67 -0.43 14.92
C GLY A 8 -13.76 -0.07 16.09
N HIS A 9 -12.79 -0.91 16.45
CA HIS A 9 -11.73 -0.53 17.40
C HIS A 9 -10.50 0.05 16.66
N ALA A 10 -9.77 0.94 17.34
CA ALA A 10 -8.57 1.61 16.85
C ALA A 10 -8.73 2.35 15.50
N SER A 11 -8.89 3.67 15.57
CA SER A 11 -8.66 4.57 14.43
C SER A 11 -7.26 5.16 14.52
N GLY A 12 -6.65 5.43 13.36
CA GLY A 12 -5.43 6.24 13.29
C GLY A 12 -4.09 5.52 13.30
N GLN A 13 -4.04 4.21 13.06
CA GLN A 13 -2.77 3.52 12.84
C GLN A 13 -2.25 3.70 11.41
N ARG A 14 -0.92 3.73 11.27
CA ARG A 14 -0.24 3.83 9.97
C ARG A 14 0.11 2.44 9.44
N PHE A 15 0.52 2.36 8.18
CA PHE A 15 0.80 1.09 7.51
C PHE A 15 1.89 0.28 8.24
N CYS A 16 2.99 0.91 8.62
CA CYS A 16 4.10 0.26 9.33
C CYS A 16 3.69 -0.25 10.71
N ASP A 17 2.74 0.41 11.39
CA ASP A 17 2.23 -0.03 12.69
C ASP A 17 1.46 -1.36 12.55
N ILE A 18 0.63 -1.47 11.51
CA ILE A 18 -0.26 -2.63 11.31
C ILE A 18 0.40 -3.79 10.56
N LEU A 19 1.51 -3.54 9.85
CA LEU A 19 2.17 -4.52 8.97
C LEU A 19 2.59 -5.78 9.74
N LEU A 20 3.03 -5.63 10.99
CA LEU A 20 3.51 -6.74 11.82
C LEU A 20 2.45 -7.27 12.80
N GLU A 21 1.41 -6.49 13.11
CA GLU A 21 0.33 -6.92 14.00
C GLU A 21 -0.53 -8.01 13.37
N GLY A 22 -0.74 -7.94 12.05
CA GLY A 22 -1.53 -8.89 11.27
C GLY A 22 -3.04 -8.78 11.54
N LEU A 23 -3.48 -8.97 12.78
CA LEU A 23 -4.85 -8.74 13.24
C LEU A 23 -4.92 -7.51 14.16
N ALA A 24 -6.01 -6.77 14.06
CA ALA A 24 -6.29 -5.70 15.00
C ALA A 24 -6.52 -6.24 16.43
N PRO A 25 -6.29 -5.44 17.49
CA PRO A 25 -6.49 -5.86 18.88
C PRO A 25 -7.89 -6.41 19.21
N ASP A 26 -8.91 -6.00 18.44
CA ASP A 26 -10.30 -6.46 18.56
C ASP A 26 -10.60 -7.73 17.72
N GLY A 27 -9.56 -8.33 17.12
CA GLY A 27 -9.64 -9.48 16.23
C GLY A 27 -10.24 -9.17 14.86
N GLY A 28 -10.38 -7.89 14.50
CA GLY A 28 -10.76 -7.44 13.16
C GLY A 28 -9.57 -7.40 12.19
N LEU A 29 -9.84 -6.96 10.96
CA LEU A 29 -8.85 -6.72 9.92
C LEU A 29 -8.70 -5.21 9.71
N TYR A 30 -7.49 -4.77 9.37
CA TYR A 30 -7.24 -3.38 9.02
C TYR A 30 -7.68 -3.07 7.58
N LEU A 31 -8.40 -1.97 7.42
CA LEU A 31 -8.75 -1.37 6.13
C LEU A 31 -8.33 0.11 6.13
N PRO A 32 -7.96 0.70 4.97
CA PRO A 32 -7.70 2.12 4.90
C PRO A 32 -8.98 2.90 5.18
N GLU A 33 -8.88 4.05 5.85
CA GLU A 33 -10.03 4.91 6.13
C GLU A 33 -10.75 5.40 4.87
N HIS A 34 -10.02 5.50 3.75
CA HIS A 34 -10.54 5.84 2.45
C HIS A 34 -9.77 5.10 1.37
N TYR A 35 -10.45 4.78 0.27
CA TYR A 35 -9.80 4.23 -0.91
C TYR A 35 -9.29 5.36 -1.81
N PRO A 36 -7.98 5.46 -2.05
CA PRO A 36 -7.42 6.39 -3.03
C PRO A 36 -8.09 6.21 -4.39
N GLN A 37 -8.44 7.33 -5.03
CA GLN A 37 -9.03 7.32 -6.37
C GLN A 37 -7.94 7.62 -7.40
N VAL A 38 -7.93 6.85 -8.49
CA VAL A 38 -7.00 7.03 -9.61
C VAL A 38 -7.82 7.48 -10.81
N ASP A 39 -7.46 8.63 -11.39
CA ASP A 39 -8.17 9.18 -12.54
C ASP A 39 -7.70 8.59 -13.88
N ASP A 40 -8.47 8.85 -14.94
CA ASP A 40 -8.19 8.35 -16.29
C ASP A 40 -6.81 8.80 -16.80
N ALA A 41 -6.38 10.01 -16.45
CA ALA A 41 -5.08 10.54 -16.86
C ALA A 41 -3.93 9.74 -16.21
N THR A 42 -4.04 9.43 -14.93
CA THR A 42 -3.07 8.62 -14.19
C THR A 42 -3.07 7.18 -14.70
N LEU A 43 -4.25 6.57 -14.89
CA LEU A 43 -4.37 5.24 -15.48
C LEU A 43 -3.73 5.16 -16.88
N THR A 44 -3.92 6.18 -17.70
CA THR A 44 -3.31 6.27 -19.03
C THR A 44 -1.78 6.29 -18.94
N ARG A 45 -1.22 7.05 -18.00
CA ARG A 45 0.24 7.08 -17.75
C ARG A 45 0.76 5.73 -17.26
N TRP A 46 0.04 5.10 -16.33
CA TRP A 46 0.44 3.83 -15.72
C TRP A 46 0.46 2.65 -16.68
N ARG A 47 -0.27 2.73 -17.80
CA ARG A 47 -0.31 1.67 -18.83
C ARG A 47 1.06 1.30 -19.41
N ALA A 48 2.00 2.23 -19.41
CA ALA A 48 3.35 2.00 -19.94
C ALA A 48 4.36 1.50 -18.89
N LEU A 49 3.97 1.42 -17.62
CA LEU A 49 4.91 1.11 -16.54
C LEU A 49 5.26 -0.38 -16.48
N PRO A 50 6.54 -0.71 -16.24
CA PRO A 50 6.94 -2.05 -15.81
C PRO A 50 6.24 -2.45 -14.50
N TYR A 51 6.12 -3.76 -14.26
CA TYR A 51 5.36 -4.29 -13.11
C TYR A 51 5.83 -3.70 -11.77
N ALA A 52 7.15 -3.67 -11.52
CA ALA A 52 7.71 -3.14 -10.28
C ALA A 52 7.40 -1.65 -10.09
N GLU A 53 7.40 -0.86 -11.17
CA GLU A 53 7.06 0.56 -11.12
C GLU A 53 5.58 0.77 -10.89
N LEU A 54 4.71 -0.01 -11.56
CA LEU A 54 3.27 0.05 -11.31
C LEU A 54 2.93 -0.34 -9.86
N ALA A 55 3.58 -1.37 -9.32
CA ALA A 55 3.42 -1.77 -7.93
C ALA A 55 3.84 -0.64 -6.97
N PHE A 56 4.96 0.03 -7.24
CA PHE A 56 5.39 1.20 -6.48
C PHE A 56 4.34 2.32 -6.51
N GLU A 57 3.80 2.67 -7.68
CA GLU A 57 2.80 3.73 -7.82
C GLU A 57 1.52 3.41 -7.04
N ILE A 58 1.03 2.17 -7.13
CA ILE A 58 -0.17 1.73 -6.41
C ILE A 58 0.08 1.71 -4.89
N LEU A 59 1.18 1.11 -4.44
CA LEU A 59 1.49 1.00 -3.01
C LEU A 59 1.72 2.37 -2.37
N SER A 60 2.29 3.33 -3.11
CA SER A 60 2.49 4.71 -2.64
C SER A 60 1.18 5.44 -2.31
N LEU A 61 0.04 4.99 -2.85
CA LEU A 61 -1.27 5.54 -2.49
C LEU A 61 -1.74 5.10 -1.10
N TYR A 62 -1.24 3.96 -0.60
CA TYR A 62 -1.64 3.36 0.67
C TYR A 62 -0.57 3.52 1.76
N ILE A 63 0.70 3.65 1.37
CA ILE A 63 1.85 3.66 2.27
C ILE A 63 2.51 5.04 2.21
N ASP A 64 2.23 5.88 3.22
CA ASP A 64 2.82 7.22 3.34
C ASP A 64 3.86 7.34 4.47
N ASP A 65 4.23 6.21 5.05
CA ASP A 65 5.13 6.10 6.20
C ASP A 65 6.42 5.33 5.90
N ILE A 66 6.59 4.87 4.66
CA ILE A 66 7.85 4.36 4.10
C ILE A 66 8.41 5.41 3.14
N PRO A 67 9.70 5.77 3.22
CA PRO A 67 10.31 6.68 2.26
C PRO A 67 10.13 6.17 0.81
N PRO A 68 9.80 7.03 -0.17
CA PRO A 68 9.55 6.60 -1.55
C PRO A 68 10.74 5.86 -2.19
N SER A 69 11.97 6.20 -1.85
CA SER A 69 13.18 5.49 -2.29
C SER A 69 13.20 4.04 -1.83
N ASP A 70 12.78 3.82 -0.59
CA ASP A 70 12.85 2.52 0.06
C ASP A 70 11.72 1.63 -0.45
N LEU A 71 10.51 2.19 -0.59
CA LEU A 71 9.37 1.48 -1.17
C LEU A 71 9.65 1.06 -2.62
N ARG A 72 10.28 1.93 -3.42
CA ARG A 72 10.70 1.62 -4.79
C ARG A 72 11.72 0.47 -4.82
N ALA A 73 12.75 0.55 -3.98
CA ALA A 73 13.76 -0.50 -3.88
C ALA A 73 13.17 -1.86 -3.43
N LEU A 74 12.17 -1.86 -2.54
CA LEU A 74 11.44 -3.08 -2.16
C LEU A 74 10.67 -3.67 -3.35
N CYS A 75 9.97 -2.85 -4.14
CA CYS A 75 9.23 -3.30 -5.31
C CYS A 75 10.16 -3.90 -6.38
N GLU A 76 11.27 -3.23 -6.69
CA GLU A 76 12.26 -3.68 -7.69
C GLU A 76 12.91 -5.01 -7.29
N ARG A 77 13.20 -5.19 -5.99
CA ARG A 77 13.75 -6.47 -5.47
C ARG A 77 12.72 -7.60 -5.46
N THR A 78 11.45 -7.28 -5.26
CA THR A 78 10.37 -8.28 -5.16
C THR A 78 9.95 -8.78 -6.54
N TYR A 79 9.76 -7.86 -7.49
CA TYR A 79 9.15 -8.16 -8.78
C TYR A 79 10.21 -8.28 -9.88
N THR A 80 10.89 -9.42 -9.91
CA THR A 80 11.93 -9.72 -10.91
C THR A 80 11.48 -10.79 -11.89
N PRO A 81 12.07 -10.86 -13.11
CA PRO A 81 11.80 -11.94 -14.06
C PRO A 81 12.18 -13.35 -13.58
N ALA A 82 12.83 -13.49 -12.43
CA ALA A 82 13.15 -14.81 -11.86
C ALA A 82 12.00 -15.41 -11.03
N VAL A 83 11.02 -14.58 -10.65
CA VAL A 83 9.88 -14.97 -9.79
C VAL A 83 8.60 -15.21 -10.62
N PHE A 84 8.59 -14.81 -11.90
CA PHE A 84 7.48 -14.94 -12.84
C PHE A 84 7.95 -15.60 -14.13
#